data_AF-A0A1U6H412-F1
#
_entry.id   AF-A0A1U6H412-F1
#
_cell.length_a   1.000
_cell.length_b   1.000
_cell.length_c   1.000
_cell.angle_alpha   90.00
_cell.angle_beta   90.00
_cell.angle_gamma   90.00
#
_symmetry.space_group_name_H-M   'P 1'
#
loop_
_entity.id
_entity.type
_entity.pdbx_description
1 polymer ?
#
loop_
_entity_poly.entity_id
_entity_poly.type
_entity_poly.pdbx_seq_one_letter_code
_entity_poly.pdbx_strand_id
1 'polypeptide(L)'
;MYSEGTGGPEELNDAAEQRRGAAQRFRDTELPLVKLWTYYYGIGGDIDEVSLDAYLNEALDLPAAQVGLITTAMAEMTEGDTE
;
A
#
# COMPACT_ATOMS: atom_id res chain seq x y z
N MET A 1 27.14 14.39 -20.50
CA MET A 1 26.02 15.08 -19.85
C MET A 1 25.12 13.99 -19.32
N TYR A 2 24.99 13.87 -17.99
CA TYR A 2 24.13 12.89 -17.36
C TYR A 2 22.68 13.35 -17.55
N SER A 3 21.86 12.49 -18.16
CA SER A 3 20.41 12.65 -18.18
C SER A 3 19.89 12.24 -16.80
N GLU A 4 19.90 13.17 -15.86
CA GLU A 4 19.21 13.04 -14.58
C GLU A 4 17.71 13.21 -14.82
N GLY A 5 17.06 12.08 -15.13
CA GLY A 5 15.62 11.99 -15.20
C GLY A 5 15.00 12.13 -13.80
N THR A 6 14.19 13.18 -13.66
CA THR A 6 12.83 13.12 -13.10
C THR A 6 12.66 12.50 -11.71
N GLY A 7 12.62 13.36 -10.71
CA GLY A 7 11.98 13.15 -9.42
C GLY A 7 11.60 14.51 -8.85
N GLY A 8 10.59 15.16 -9.46
CA GLY A 8 10.13 16.47 -9.01
C GLY A 8 9.44 16.39 -7.64
N PRO A 9 9.34 17.51 -6.90
CA PRO A 9 8.66 17.55 -5.60
C PRO A 9 7.19 17.14 -5.66
N GLU A 10 6.58 17.14 -6.85
CA GLU A 10 5.20 16.67 -7.09
C GLU A 10 5.09 15.14 -6.93
N GLU A 11 6.01 14.35 -7.50
CA GLU A 11 5.96 12.87 -7.43
C GLU A 11 6.09 12.35 -5.98
N LEU A 12 6.89 13.06 -5.15
CA LEU A 12 7.01 12.79 -3.73
C LEU A 12 5.74 13.15 -2.95
N ASN A 13 5.01 14.18 -3.39
CA ASN A 13 3.76 14.61 -2.79
C ASN A 13 2.61 13.64 -3.16
N ASP A 14 2.54 13.22 -4.43
CA ASP A 14 1.58 12.20 -4.90
C ASP A 14 1.76 10.86 -4.18
N ALA A 15 3.00 10.47 -3.87
CA ALA A 15 3.28 9.27 -3.08
C ALA A 15 2.82 9.42 -1.61
N ALA A 16 2.96 10.62 -1.03
CA ALA A 16 2.52 10.90 0.33
C ALA A 16 0.98 10.96 0.45
N GLU A 17 0.28 11.53 -0.53
CA GLU A 17 -1.19 11.57 -0.55
C GLU A 17 -1.78 10.16 -0.74
N GLN A 18 -1.18 9.35 -1.62
CA GLN A 18 -1.57 7.95 -1.78
C GLN A 18 -1.37 7.13 -0.49
N ARG A 19 -0.26 7.36 0.24
CA ARG A 19 -0.01 6.76 1.56
C ARG A 19 -1.13 7.05 2.55
N ARG A 20 -1.49 8.32 2.69
CA ARG A 20 -2.54 8.75 3.63
C ARG A 20 -3.90 8.13 3.29
N GLY A 21 -4.20 8.02 2.00
CA GLY A 21 -5.42 7.36 1.51
C GLY A 21 -5.46 5.86 1.82
N ALA A 22 -4.35 5.14 1.64
CA ALA A 22 -4.26 3.70 1.93
C ALA A 22 -4.36 3.40 3.44
N ALA A 23 -3.62 4.13 4.27
CA ALA A 23 -3.67 4.00 5.73
C ALA A 23 -5.08 4.30 6.29
N GLN A 24 -5.74 5.34 5.77
CA GLN A 24 -7.09 5.68 6.17
C GLN A 24 -8.11 4.61 5.79
N ARG A 25 -8.00 4.03 4.59
CA ARG A 25 -8.87 2.93 4.13
C ARG A 25 -8.66 1.67 4.96
N PHE A 26 -7.42 1.30 5.26
CA PHE A 26 -7.15 0.14 6.11
C PHE A 26 -7.74 0.28 7.52
N ARG A 27 -7.67 1.48 8.11
CA ARG A 27 -8.30 1.76 9.40
C ARG A 27 -9.83 1.65 9.36
N ASP A 28 -10.44 1.85 8.20
CA ASP A 28 -11.89 1.82 8.00
C ASP A 28 -12.44 0.40 7.77
N THR A 29 -11.62 -0.51 7.21
CA THR A 29 -12.05 -1.87 6.86
C THR A 29 -12.02 -2.88 8.01
N GLU A 30 -11.52 -2.50 9.19
CA GLU A 30 -11.31 -3.38 10.36
C GLU A 30 -10.60 -4.71 10.04
N LEU A 31 -9.88 -4.80 8.91
CA LEU A 31 -9.24 -6.01 8.46
C LEU A 31 -8.03 -6.34 9.33
N PRO A 32 -7.88 -7.59 9.81
CA PRO A 32 -6.69 -7.96 10.54
C PRO A 32 -5.48 -7.95 9.60
N LEU A 33 -4.39 -7.28 10.04
CA LEU A 33 -3.15 -7.10 9.27
C LEU A 33 -2.64 -8.40 8.66
N VAL A 34 -2.60 -9.48 9.45
CA VAL A 34 -2.14 -10.80 9.01
C VAL A 34 -2.95 -11.35 7.83
N LYS A 35 -4.26 -11.09 7.76
CA LYS A 35 -5.08 -11.52 6.61
C LYS A 35 -4.76 -10.70 5.37
N LEU A 36 -4.65 -9.38 5.52
CA LEU A 36 -4.26 -8.51 4.42
C LEU A 36 -2.90 -8.91 3.87
N TRP A 37 -1.91 -9.09 4.75
CA TRP A 37 -0.58 -9.53 4.40
C TRP A 37 -0.59 -10.88 3.66
N THR A 38 -1.34 -11.86 4.17
CA THR A 38 -1.45 -13.19 3.55
C THR A 38 -2.03 -13.11 2.14
N TYR A 39 -3.09 -12.32 1.94
CA TYR A 39 -3.71 -12.16 0.63
C TYR A 39 -2.79 -11.41 -0.34
N TYR A 40 -2.20 -10.30 0.12
CA TYR A 40 -1.21 -9.53 -0.62
C TYR A 40 -0.03 -10.40 -1.07
N TYR A 41 0.49 -11.27 -0.20
CA TYR A 41 1.56 -12.21 -0.54
C TYR A 41 1.10 -13.21 -1.61
N GLY A 42 -0.14 -13.69 -1.52
CA GLY A 42 -0.75 -14.59 -2.50
C GLY A 42 -0.89 -14.00 -3.92
N ILE A 43 -1.03 -12.68 -4.05
CA ILE A 43 -1.14 -11.99 -5.35
C ILE A 43 0.21 -11.47 -5.89
N GLY A 44 1.33 -11.86 -5.27
CA GLY A 44 2.67 -11.50 -5.72
C GLY A 44 3.36 -10.41 -4.88
N GLY A 45 2.84 -10.14 -3.69
CA GLY A 45 3.51 -9.31 -2.70
C GLY A 45 4.83 -9.92 -2.21
N ASP A 46 5.82 -9.08 -1.96
CA ASP A 46 7.18 -9.51 -1.60
C ASP A 46 7.69 -8.87 -0.29
N ILE A 47 6.93 -7.95 0.31
CA ILE A 47 7.32 -7.34 1.58
C ILE A 47 6.89 -8.19 2.77
N ASP A 48 7.66 -8.10 3.86
CA ASP A 48 7.32 -8.72 5.12
C ASP A 48 6.16 -8.00 5.85
N GLU A 49 5.57 -8.68 6.82
CA GLU A 49 4.44 -8.17 7.60
C GLU A 49 4.76 -6.86 8.35
N VAL A 50 6.00 -6.70 8.83
CA VAL A 50 6.44 -5.51 9.57
C VAL A 50 6.58 -4.31 8.64
N SER A 51 7.09 -4.52 7.43
CA SER A 51 7.12 -3.48 6.38
C SER A 51 5.72 -3.03 5.97
N LEU A 52 4.77 -3.98 5.87
CA LEU A 52 3.37 -3.65 5.61
C LEU A 52 2.74 -2.86 6.76
N ASP A 53 2.95 -3.29 8.01
CA ASP A 53 2.49 -2.55 9.20
C ASP A 53 3.04 -1.12 9.21
N ALA A 54 4.34 -0.94 8.97
CA ALA A 54 4.97 0.36 8.97
C ALA A 54 4.41 1.26 7.86
N TYR A 55 4.09 0.71 6.68
CA TYR A 55 3.44 1.45 5.60
C TYR A 55 2.02 1.91 5.98
N LEU A 56 1.23 1.02 6.57
CA LEU A 56 -0.15 1.32 7.01
C LEU A 56 -0.17 2.30 8.20
N ASN A 57 0.89 2.35 8.98
CA ASN A 57 1.12 3.34 10.04
C ASN A 57 1.79 4.62 9.54
N GLU A 58 1.90 4.82 8.22
CA GLU A 58 2.50 6.01 7.60
C GLU A 58 3.99 6.21 8.00
N ALA A 59 4.64 5.18 8.53
CA ALA A 59 6.01 5.17 9.05
C ALA A 59 7.05 4.67 8.03
N LEU A 60 6.62 4.05 6.92
CA LEU A 60 7.47 3.57 5.84
C LEU A 60 6.88 3.97 4.48
N ASP A 61 7.75 4.32 3.52
CA ASP A 61 7.37 4.46 2.12
C ASP A 61 7.67 3.16 1.37
N LEU A 62 6.69 2.72 0.58
CA LEU A 62 6.81 1.52 -0.25
C LEU A 62 6.80 1.91 -1.71
N PRO A 63 7.51 1.16 -2.57
CA PRO A 63 7.46 1.40 -4.01
C PRO A 63 6.03 1.25 -4.55
N ALA A 64 5.69 2.06 -5.55
CA ALA A 64 4.33 2.14 -6.11
C ALA A 64 3.75 0.79 -6.55
N ALA A 65 4.59 -0.13 -7.02
CA ALA A 65 4.18 -1.50 -7.34
C ALA A 65 3.60 -2.24 -6.13
N GLN A 66 4.22 -2.12 -4.95
CA GLN A 66 3.76 -2.75 -3.72
C GLN A 66 2.51 -2.05 -3.18
N VAL A 67 2.46 -0.72 -3.26
CA VAL A 67 1.27 0.07 -2.90
C VAL A 67 0.06 -0.32 -3.75
N GLY A 68 0.25 -0.52 -5.05
CA GLY A 68 -0.79 -0.99 -5.97
C GLY A 68 -1.36 -2.34 -5.53
N LEU A 69 -0.48 -3.32 -5.23
CA LEU A 69 -0.89 -4.64 -4.76
C LEU A 69 -1.62 -4.59 -3.41
N ILE A 70 -1.16 -3.78 -2.45
CA ILE A 70 -1.83 -3.60 -1.16
C ILE A 70 -3.23 -3.01 -1.36
N THR A 71 -3.36 -2.03 -2.25
CA THR A 71 -4.64 -1.40 -2.59
C THR A 71 -5.59 -2.41 -3.23
N THR A 72 -5.12 -3.23 -4.17
CA THR A 72 -5.92 -4.32 -4.78
C THR A 72 -6.35 -5.33 -3.73
N ALA A 73 -5.43 -5.79 -2.87
CA ALA A 73 -5.74 -6.73 -1.80
C ALA A 73 -6.83 -6.19 -0.86
N MET A 74 -6.70 -4.93 -0.41
CA MET A 74 -7.73 -4.30 0.43
C MET A 74 -9.07 -4.18 -0.29
N ALA A 75 -9.08 -3.76 -1.56
CA ALA A 75 -10.32 -3.62 -2.34
C ALA A 75 -11.04 -4.97 -2.47
N GLU A 76 -10.36 -6.01 -2.97
CA GLU A 76 -10.94 -7.35 -3.15
C GLU A 76 -11.43 -7.96 -1.81
N MET A 77 -10.70 -7.73 -0.71
CA MET A 77 -11.08 -8.24 0.61
C MET A 77 -12.26 -7.50 1.25
N THR A 78 -12.53 -6.25 0.84
CA THR A 78 -13.65 -5.45 1.35
C THR A 78 -14.87 -5.57 0.45
N GLU A 79 -14.66 -5.67 -0.87
CA GLU A 79 -15.72 -5.87 -1.86
C GLU A 79 -16.30 -7.30 -1.78
N GLY A 80 -15.51 -8.29 -1.37
CA GLY A 80 -15.94 -9.67 -1.13
C GLY A 80 -16.89 -9.90 0.05
N ASP A 81 -17.26 -8.87 0.83
CA ASP A 81 -18.28 -8.95 1.89
C ASP A 81 -19.69 -8.56 1.39
N THR A 82 -19.84 -8.22 0.11
CA THR A 82 -21.11 -7.83 -0.51
C THR A 82 -21.75 -8.98 -1.29
N GLU A 83 -22.07 -10.10 -0.62
CA GLU A 83 -22.95 -11.16 -1.17
C GLU A 83 -23.99 -11.62 -0.14
#